data_AF-A0A9W7H789-F1
#
_entry.id   AF-A0A9W7H789-F1
#
_cell.length_a   1.000
_cell.length_b   1.000
_cell.length_c   1.000
_cell.angle_alpha   90.00
_cell.angle_beta   90.00
_cell.angle_gamma   90.00
#
_symmetry.space_group_name_H-M   'P 1'
#
loop_
_entity.id
_entity.type
_entity.pdbx_description
1 polymer ?
#
loop_
_entity_poly.entity_id
_entity_poly.type
_entity_poly.pdbx_seq_one_letter_code
_entity_poly.pdbx_strand_id
1 'polypeptide(L)' 'MADMVGPRLYSCCNCRNQIALHDDVISKSFQERNGRAFLFSDAMNIMVGPKEDRQLMTGLHTVADVYCCDCRE' A
#
# COMPACT_ATOMS: atom_id res chain seq x y z
N MET A 1 -12.66 20.35 -21.80
CA MET A 1 -12.38 20.68 -20.39
C MET A 1 -11.61 19.50 -19.84
N ALA A 2 -10.30 19.64 -19.68
CA ALA A 2 -9.52 18.60 -19.00
C ALA A 2 -9.96 18.66 -17.54
N ASP A 3 -10.71 17.64 -17.12
CA ASP A 3 -11.02 17.42 -15.72
C ASP A 3 -9.68 17.34 -14.98
N MET A 4 -9.27 18.44 -14.33
CA MET A 4 -8.13 18.45 -13.41
C MET A 4 -8.55 17.69 -12.15
N VAL A 5 -8.91 16.42 -12.29
CA VAL A 5 -8.84 15.49 -11.17
C VAL A 5 -7.35 15.31 -10.93
N GLY A 6 -6.82 16.12 -10.01
CA GLY A 6 -5.47 15.92 -9.49
C GLY A 6 -5.28 14.45 -9.14
N PRO A 7 -4.06 13.91 -9.26
CA PRO A 7 -3.80 12.50 -9.03
C PRO A 7 -4.43 12.09 -7.69
N ARG A 8 -5.31 11.10 -7.72
CA ARG A 8 -5.91 10.58 -6.48
C ARG A 8 -4.77 9.93 -5.72
N LEU A 9 -4.58 10.36 -4.49
CA LEU A 9 -3.46 9.98 -3.65
C LEU A 9 -3.98 9.23 -2.43
N TYR A 10 -3.26 8.19 -2.05
CA TYR A 10 -3.44 7.53 -0.78
C TYR A 10 -2.46 8.14 0.22
N SER A 11 -3.01 8.63 1.32
CA SER A 11 -2.24 9.26 2.39
C SER A 11 -2.40 8.47 3.69
N CYS A 12 -1.37 8.51 4.53
CA CYS A 12 -1.43 7.99 5.89
C CYS A 12 -2.56 8.67 6.66
N CYS A 13 -3.38 7.89 7.36
CA CYS A 13 -4.51 8.41 8.12
C CYS A 13 -4.09 9.32 9.29
N ASN A 14 -2.88 9.14 9.83
CA ASN A 14 -2.42 9.92 10.99
C ASN A 14 -1.73 11.24 10.57
N CYS A 15 -0.66 11.18 9.77
CA CYS A 15 0.14 12.35 9.39
C CYS A 15 -0.20 12.95 8.01
N ARG A 16 -1.12 12.32 7.24
CA ARG A 16 -1.44 12.65 5.84
C ARG A 16 -0.28 12.59 4.84
N ASN A 17 0.86 12.03 5.25
CA ASN A 17 1.97 11.75 4.37
C ASN A 17 1.54 10.89 3.17
N GLN A 18 2.06 11.14 1.98
CA GLN A 18 1.66 10.44 0.76
C GLN A 18 2.30 9.04 0.73
N ILE A 19 1.48 8.01 0.67
CA ILE A 19 1.91 6.60 0.74
C ILE A 19 1.89 5.95 -0.63
N ALA A 20 0.89 6.24 -1.47
CA ALA A 20 0.77 5.65 -2.80
C ALA A 20 -0.06 6.52 -3.73
N LEU A 21 0.15 6.36 -5.04
CA LEU A 21 -0.71 6.95 -6.06
C LEU A 21 -1.87 5.99 -6.36
N HIS A 22 -3.00 6.55 -6.80
CA HIS A 22 -4.10 5.73 -7.31
C HIS A 22 -3.80 5.08 -8.65
N ASP A 23 -2.86 5.66 -9.42
CA ASP A 23 -2.40 5.12 -10.69
C ASP A 23 -1.63 3.80 -10.48
N ASP A 24 -0.88 3.70 -9.38
CA ASP A 24 -0.17 2.51 -8.94
C ASP A 24 -1.06 1.43 -8.32
N VAL A 25 -2.38 1.61 -8.28
CA VAL A 25 -3.28 0.57 -7.79
C VAL A 25 -3.38 -0.55 -8.82
N ILE A 26 -2.72 -1.68 -8.53
CA ILE A 26 -2.85 -2.90 -9.32
C ILE A 26 -4.24 -3.51 -9.13
N SER A 27 -4.70 -3.62 -7.88
CA SER A 27 -6.00 -4.27 -7.60
C SER A 27 -6.67 -3.74 -6.34
N LYS A 28 -7.94 -3.37 -6.49
CA LYS A 28 -8.85 -2.98 -5.39
C LYS A 28 -9.67 -4.15 -4.84
N SER A 29 -9.59 -5.29 -5.51
CA SER A 29 -10.31 -6.52 -5.16
C SER A 29 -9.40 -7.53 -4.45
N PHE A 30 -8.22 -7.09 -4.01
CA PHE A 30 -7.33 -7.93 -3.25
C PHE A 30 -7.96 -8.22 -1.87
N GLN A 31 -7.92 -9.48 -1.46
CA GLN A 31 -8.45 -9.92 -0.17
C GLN A 31 -7.29 -10.47 0.63
N GLU A 32 -6.99 -9.78 1.72
CA GLU A 32 -6.13 -10.34 2.75
C GLU A 32 -6.98 -11.19 3.71
N ARG A 33 -6.30 -12.01 4.51
CA ARG A 33 -6.93 -12.90 5.49
C ARG A 33 -7.89 -12.17 6.44
N ASN A 34 -7.63 -10.89 6.72
CA ASN A 34 -8.39 -10.08 7.65
C ASN A 34 -9.41 -9.13 6.99
N GLY A 35 -9.56 -9.16 5.66
CA GLY A 35 -10.57 -8.36 4.96
C GLY A 35 -10.13 -7.80 3.60
N ARG A 36 -10.72 -6.67 3.22
CA ARG A 36 -10.40 -6.00 1.96
C ARG A 36 -9.04 -5.33 2.07
N ALA A 37 -8.19 -5.61 1.10
CA ALA A 37 -6.89 -4.99 0.97
C ALA A 37 -6.75 -4.39 -0.44
N PHE A 38 -5.83 -3.46 -0.58
CA PHE A 38 -5.49 -2.85 -1.86
C PHE A 38 -4.08 -3.26 -2.20
N LEU A 39 -3.89 -3.73 -3.44
CA LEU A 39 -2.58 -4.06 -3.97
C LEU A 39 -2.09 -2.88 -4.81
N PHE A 40 -0.93 -2.35 -4.44
CA PHE A 40 -0.25 -1.27 -5.14
C PHE A 40 1.06 -1.80 -5.76
N SER A 41 1.45 -1.27 -6.92
CA SER A 41 2.76 -1.54 -7.55
C SER A 41 3.88 -0.81 -6.83
N ASP A 42 3.63 0.43 -6.44
CA ASP A 42 4.60 1.31 -5.81
C ASP A 42 3.99 1.96 -4.56
N ALA A 43 4.84 2.08 -3.54
CA ALA A 43 4.52 2.80 -2.32
C ALA A 43 5.72 3.65 -1.92
N MET A 44 5.45 4.92 -1.59
CA MET A 44 6.45 5.93 -1.28
C MET A 44 6.31 6.39 0.17
N ASN A 45 7.38 6.97 0.71
CA ASN A 45 7.42 7.51 2.08
C ASN A 45 6.97 6.50 3.17
N ILE A 46 7.31 5.24 2.94
CA ILE A 46 7.09 4.13 3.87
C ILE A 46 8.42 3.54 4.34
N MET A 47 8.43 2.99 5.55
CA MET A 47 9.47 2.12 6.05
C MET A 47 9.03 0.66 5.93
N VAL A 48 9.86 -0.13 5.27
CA VAL A 48 9.66 -1.58 5.17
C VAL A 48 10.40 -2.24 6.33
N GLY A 49 9.67 -3.03 7.11
CA GLY A 49 10.17 -3.82 8.21
C GLY A 49 10.95 -5.07 7.76
N PRO A 50 11.20 -6.00 8.69
CA PRO A 50 11.87 -7.25 8.35
C PRO A 50 11.05 -8.04 7.32
N LYS A 51 11.75 -8.51 6.28
CA LYS A 51 11.16 -9.39 5.27
C LYS A 51 11.03 -10.79 5.85
N GLU A 52 9.83 -11.33 5.80
CA GLU A 52 9.50 -12.67 6.24
C GLU A 52 8.87 -13.44 5.07
N ASP A 53 9.28 -14.67 4.86
CA ASP A 53 8.59 -15.57 3.95
C ASP A 53 7.30 -16.09 4.61
N ARG A 54 6.16 -15.83 3.99
CA ARG A 54 4.86 -16.35 4.41
C ARG A 54 4.25 -17.16 3.28
N GLN A 55 3.71 -18.33 3.63
CA GLN A 55 2.88 -19.10 2.70
C GLN A 55 1.50 -18.44 2.58
N LEU A 56 1.23 -17.87 1.42
CA LEU A 56 -0.08 -17.38 1.01
C LEU A 56 -0.77 -18.44 0.13
N MET A 57 -2.07 -18.23 -0.17
CA MET A 57 -2.82 -19.17 -1.03
C MET A 57 -2.18 -19.38 -2.41
N THR A 58 -1.46 -18.39 -2.93
CA THR A 58 -0.79 -18.44 -4.24
C THR A 58 0.61 -19.07 -4.19
N GLY A 59 1.15 -19.35 -3.00
CA GLY A 59 2.49 -19.91 -2.81
C GLY A 59 3.32 -19.17 -1.75
N LEU A 60 4.63 -19.42 -1.77
CA LEU A 60 5.58 -18.77 -0.86
C LEU A 60 5.86 -17.34 -1.33
N HIS A 61 5.49 -16.35 -0.51
CA HIS A 61 5.68 -14.94 -0.80
C HIS A 61 6.52 -14.31 0.30
N THR A 62 7.51 -13.51 -0.07
CA THR A 62 8.23 -12.67 0.90
C THR A 62 7.41 -11.42 1.17
N VAL A 63 6.89 -11.30 2.38
CA VAL A 63 6.12 -10.16 2.85
C VAL A 63 6.94 -9.36 3.86
N ALA A 64 6.60 -8.10 4.05
CA ALA A 64 7.18 -7.27 5.10
C ALA A 64 6.11 -6.34 5.62
N ASP A 65 6.09 -6.11 6.93
CA ASP A 65 5.27 -5.08 7.53
C ASP A 65 5.76 -3.71 7.06
N VAL A 66 4.82 -2.81 6.78
CA VAL A 66 5.10 -1.49 6.24
C VAL A 66 4.53 -0.44 7.18
N TYR A 67 5.33 0.57 7.48
CA TYR A 67 4.97 1.67 8.37
C TYR A 67 5.15 2.99 7.66
N CYS A 68 4.36 4.01 8.03
CA CYS A 68 4.60 5.35 7.53
C CYS A 68 5.97 5.87 7.99
N CYS A 69 6.73 6.51 7.10
CA CYS A 69 8.05 7.04 7.45
C CYS A 69 7.98 8.15 8.53
N ASP A 70 6.87 8.88 8.58
CA ASP A 70 6.70 10.05 9.45
C ASP A 70 6.19 9.68 10.85
N CYS A 71 5.08 8.93 10.94
CA CYS A 71 4.46 8.53 12.21
C CYS A 71 4.78 7.09 12.66
N ARG A 72 5.41 6.28 11.79
CA ARG A 72 5.76 4.86 12.07
C ARG A 72 4.57 3.97 12.43
N GLU A 73 3.40 4.33 11.91
CA GLU A 73 2.15 3.57 11.99
C GLU A 73 1.70 3.10 10.61
#